data_AF-A0A534NR32-F1
#
_entry.id   AF-A0A534NR32-F1
#
_cell.length_a   1.000
_cell.length_b   1.000
_cell.length_c   1.000
_cell.angle_alpha   90.00
_cell.angle_beta   90.00
_cell.angle_gamma   90.00
#
_symmetry.space_group_name_H-M   'P 1'
#
loop_
_entity.id
_entity.type
_entity.pdbx_description
1 polymer ?
#
loop_
_entity_poly.entity_id
_entity_poly.type
_entity_poly.pdbx_seq_one_letter_code
_entity_poly.pdbx_strand_id
1 'polypeptide(L)'
;MRENHQLRGRLRFGVFDLDLRAGQLRKHGLRVRLQEQPFQVLAMLLEHPGEVVTREEVQKRLWPADTFVDFDHGVNKAINKIREALGDSAQSPRFVETVARRGYRFLAEVEVADAAPVRSPDLATQPPPAPEPPHRAGFAGKLAMLKDLQPALAWKISVFVLLLLMAFFGAGKLQSWYRPSPVIRSLAVLPLESLSSDASQDYFADGMTDELISDLGQIGALRVISRTSVMAYKHAHKPLPQIARELNVDAVVEGTVLRSGDQVRITAQLIEASADKHLWSQSYEGELRDTLALQKKVAKAIADQIRLNLSPQEKAALQNVRVVNPRAYESYLKGRYFWNKRTADALKVALAHFNQAIEEDPKYAQAYSGLADTYALLG
;
A
#
# COMPACT_ATOMS: atom_id res chain seq x y z
N MET A 1 -46.28 -22.26 7.03
CA MET A 1 -45.07 -23.08 6.78
C MET A 1 -45.01 -23.45 5.30
N ARG A 2 -44.44 -22.56 4.48
CA ARG A 2 -44.08 -22.68 3.05
C ARG A 2 -43.02 -21.57 2.88
N GLU A 3 -41.82 -21.69 2.33
CA GLU A 3 -41.14 -22.68 1.48
C GLU A 3 -39.66 -22.72 1.85
N ASN A 4 -39.02 -23.87 1.60
CA ASN A 4 -37.66 -24.17 1.98
C ASN A 4 -36.73 -24.01 0.75
N HIS A 5 -35.79 -23.07 0.82
CA HIS A 5 -34.42 -23.16 0.28
C HIS A 5 -34.18 -23.56 -1.19
N GLN A 6 -34.72 -22.81 -2.16
CA GLN A 6 -34.20 -22.80 -3.53
C GLN A 6 -34.07 -21.34 -4.00
N LEU A 7 -32.83 -20.81 -4.05
CA LEU A 7 -32.32 -19.64 -4.79
C LEU A 7 -31.06 -19.06 -4.10
N ARG A 8 -29.98 -19.85 -4.03
CA ARG A 8 -28.62 -19.36 -3.72
C ARG A 8 -27.69 -19.82 -4.84
N GLY A 9 -27.85 -19.15 -5.98
CA GLY A 9 -27.20 -19.47 -7.25
C GLY A 9 -25.81 -18.84 -7.40
N ARG A 10 -25.17 -19.09 -8.55
CA ARG A 10 -23.93 -18.44 -8.95
C ARG A 10 -24.28 -17.08 -9.55
N LEU A 11 -23.72 -16.01 -9.00
CA LEU A 11 -23.93 -14.66 -9.53
C LEU A 11 -22.85 -14.35 -10.56
N ARG A 12 -23.20 -13.82 -11.72
CA ARG A 12 -22.24 -13.43 -12.77
C ARG A 12 -22.34 -11.92 -13.02
N PHE A 13 -21.20 -11.27 -13.15
CA PHE A 13 -21.13 -9.84 -13.46
C PHE A 13 -19.85 -9.56 -14.24
N GLY A 14 -19.97 -8.98 -15.43
CA GLY A 14 -18.84 -8.80 -16.35
C GLY A 14 -18.08 -10.12 -16.59
N VAL A 15 -16.79 -10.14 -16.23
CA VAL A 15 -15.90 -11.31 -16.39
C VAL A 15 -15.82 -12.20 -15.15
N PHE A 16 -16.62 -11.91 -14.13
CA PHE A 16 -16.58 -12.57 -12.83
C PHE A 16 -17.78 -13.47 -12.60
N ASP A 17 -17.54 -14.54 -11.86
CA ASP A 17 -18.58 -15.41 -11.32
C ASP A 17 -18.34 -15.64 -9.82
N LEU A 18 -19.37 -15.39 -9.02
CA LEU A 18 -19.37 -15.56 -7.57
C LEU A 18 -20.22 -16.78 -7.22
N ASP A 19 -19.58 -17.78 -6.63
CA ASP A 19 -20.25 -18.97 -6.11
C ASP A 19 -20.53 -18.78 -4.61
N LEU A 20 -21.77 -18.42 -4.29
CA LEU A 20 -22.22 -18.16 -2.93
C LEU A 20 -22.16 -19.40 -2.02
N ARG A 21 -22.21 -20.61 -2.60
CA ARG A 21 -22.13 -21.87 -1.83
C ARG A 21 -20.68 -22.24 -1.53
N ALA A 22 -19.81 -22.09 -2.53
CA ALA A 22 -18.40 -22.44 -2.39
C ALA A 22 -17.57 -21.35 -1.70
N GLY A 23 -18.10 -20.13 -1.53
CA GLY A 23 -17.34 -19.00 -1.00
C GLY A 23 -16.24 -18.54 -1.96
N GLN A 24 -16.47 -18.68 -3.27
CA GLN A 24 -15.43 -18.49 -4.28
C GLN A 24 -15.80 -17.41 -5.29
N LEU A 25 -14.87 -16.47 -5.48
CA LEU A 25 -14.87 -15.57 -6.61
C LEU A 25 -14.00 -16.17 -7.72
N ARG A 26 -14.47 -16.11 -8.97
CA ARG A 26 -13.73 -16.51 -10.16
C ARG A 26 -13.75 -15.40 -11.20
N LYS A 27 -12.68 -15.33 -11.99
CA LYS A 27 -12.52 -14.40 -13.12
C LYS A 27 -12.16 -15.23 -14.34
N HIS A 28 -13.03 -15.26 -15.35
CA HIS A 28 -12.92 -16.19 -16.50
C HIS A 28 -12.75 -17.66 -16.05
N GLY A 29 -13.45 -18.08 -14.99
CA GLY A 29 -13.36 -19.44 -14.45
C GLY A 29 -12.13 -19.72 -13.55
N LEU A 30 -11.16 -18.81 -13.45
CA LEU A 30 -10.01 -18.93 -12.55
C LEU A 30 -10.32 -18.36 -11.16
N ARG A 31 -10.00 -19.10 -10.09
CA ARG A 31 -10.24 -18.65 -8.72
C ARG A 31 -9.44 -17.39 -8.39
N VAL A 32 -10.13 -16.36 -7.93
CA VAL A 32 -9.57 -15.14 -7.34
C VAL A 32 -9.66 -15.27 -5.83
N ARG A 33 -8.53 -15.09 -5.14
CA ARG A 33 -8.53 -15.16 -3.67
C ARG A 33 -9.18 -13.90 -3.11
N LEU A 34 -10.29 -14.07 -2.41
CA LEU A 34 -10.97 -13.04 -1.64
C LEU A 34 -11.12 -13.54 -0.20
N GLN A 35 -10.78 -12.71 0.78
CA GLN A 35 -10.92 -13.06 2.20
C GLN A 35 -12.41 -13.12 2.58
N GLU A 36 -12.73 -13.80 3.68
CA GLU A 36 -14.11 -14.10 4.07
C GLU A 36 -14.97 -12.83 4.28
N GLN A 37 -14.46 -11.85 5.04
CA GLN A 37 -15.19 -10.59 5.27
C GLN A 37 -15.44 -9.80 3.96
N PRO A 38 -14.40 -9.51 3.12
CA PRO A 38 -14.62 -8.92 1.80
C PRO A 38 -15.58 -9.73 0.90
N PHE A 39 -15.55 -11.07 0.98
CA PHE A 39 -16.47 -11.91 0.22
C PHE A 39 -17.92 -11.71 0.66
N GLN A 40 -18.18 -11.66 1.97
CA GLN A 40 -19.53 -11.43 2.50
C GLN A 40 -20.07 -10.05 2.11
N VAL A 41 -19.23 -9.02 2.12
CA VAL A 41 -19.62 -7.68 1.65
C VAL A 41 -19.89 -7.67 0.15
N LEU A 42 -19.06 -8.32 -0.65
CA LEU A 42 -19.29 -8.43 -2.10
C LEU A 42 -20.60 -9.17 -2.41
N ALA A 43 -20.88 -10.27 -1.71
CA ALA A 43 -22.13 -10.99 -1.85
C ALA A 43 -23.34 -10.09 -1.54
N MET A 44 -23.29 -9.32 -0.44
CA MET A 44 -24.34 -8.39 -0.06
C MET A 44 -24.58 -7.29 -1.12
N LEU A 45 -23.50 -6.74 -1.69
CA LEU A 45 -23.60 -5.73 -2.76
C LEU A 45 -24.19 -6.30 -4.06
N LEU A 46 -23.95 -7.58 -4.35
CA LEU A 46 -24.46 -8.26 -5.54
C LEU A 46 -25.89 -8.78 -5.38
N GLU A 47 -26.35 -9.00 -4.15
CA GLU A 47 -27.75 -9.28 -3.83
C GLU A 47 -28.64 -8.04 -4.04
N HIS A 48 -28.06 -6.84 -3.96
CA HIS A 48 -28.71 -5.54 -4.12
C HIS A 48 -28.04 -4.67 -5.21
N PRO A 49 -27.96 -5.11 -6.48
CA PRO A 49 -27.25 -4.38 -7.52
C PRO A 49 -27.93 -3.04 -7.81
N GLY A 50 -27.16 -1.96 -7.93
CA GLY A 50 -27.67 -0.60 -8.17
C GLY A 50 -28.22 0.13 -6.93
N GLU A 51 -28.47 -0.58 -5.82
CA GLU A 51 -28.91 0.03 -4.56
C GLU A 51 -27.71 0.46 -3.70
N VAL A 52 -27.94 1.42 -2.79
CA VAL A 52 -26.91 1.86 -1.84
C VAL A 52 -27.04 1.01 -0.58
N VAL A 53 -26.05 0.15 -0.34
CA VAL A 53 -25.89 -0.58 0.92
C VAL A 53 -25.16 0.33 1.91
N THR A 54 -25.80 0.60 3.03
CA THR A 54 -25.32 1.53 4.06
C THR A 54 -24.17 0.94 4.87
N ARG A 55 -23.40 1.81 5.54
CA ARG A 55 -22.27 1.37 6.38
C ARG A 55 -22.76 0.52 7.56
N GLU A 56 -23.90 0.89 8.12
CA GLU A 56 -24.57 0.25 9.23
C GLU A 56 -25.05 -1.16 8.85
N GLU A 57 -25.55 -1.34 7.63
CA GLU A 57 -25.93 -2.64 7.08
C GLU A 57 -24.71 -3.56 6.88
N VAL A 58 -23.62 -3.03 6.33
CA VAL A 58 -22.37 -3.78 6.19
C VAL A 58 -21.81 -4.16 7.58
N GLN A 59 -21.86 -3.24 8.54
CA GLN A 59 -21.41 -3.48 9.90
C GLN A 59 -22.22 -4.61 10.56
N LYS A 60 -23.55 -4.54 10.51
CA LYS A 60 -24.45 -5.55 11.08
C LYS A 60 -24.26 -6.94 10.47
N ARG A 61 -23.83 -7.01 9.21
CA ARG A 61 -23.58 -8.26 8.50
C ARG A 61 -22.25 -8.91 8.89
N LEU A 62 -21.20 -8.10 9.04
CA LEU A 62 -19.84 -8.57 9.34
C LEU A 62 -19.58 -8.79 10.83
N TRP A 63 -20.22 -7.99 11.69
CA TRP A 63 -20.02 -8.04 13.13
C TRP A 63 -21.39 -8.07 13.86
N PRO A 64 -21.70 -9.14 14.59
CA PRO A 64 -22.87 -9.15 15.47
C PRO A 64 -22.70 -8.13 16.61
N ALA A 65 -23.81 -7.70 17.21
CA ALA A 65 -23.96 -6.51 18.06
C ALA A 65 -23.00 -6.37 19.27
N ASP A 66 -22.23 -7.41 19.61
CA ASP A 66 -21.35 -7.46 20.78
C ASP A 66 -19.84 -7.40 20.45
N THR A 67 -19.45 -7.01 19.22
CA THR A 67 -18.03 -6.93 18.82
C THR A 67 -17.50 -5.49 18.91
N PHE A 68 -16.53 -5.18 19.78
CA PHE A 68 -15.91 -3.85 19.86
C PHE A 68 -14.66 -3.76 18.98
N VAL A 69 -14.79 -3.19 17.78
CA VAL A 69 -13.68 -2.88 16.86
C VAL A 69 -13.93 -1.56 16.13
N ASP A 70 -12.88 -0.98 15.53
CA ASP A 70 -13.04 0.14 14.59
C ASP A 70 -13.72 -0.35 13.31
N PHE A 71 -15.06 -0.23 13.29
CA PHE A 71 -15.90 -0.71 12.21
C PHE A 71 -15.66 0.07 10.91
N ASP A 72 -15.42 1.37 10.98
CA ASP A 72 -15.18 2.21 9.81
C ASP A 72 -13.90 1.78 9.10
N HIS A 73 -12.84 1.53 9.86
CA HIS A 73 -11.60 1.00 9.30
C HIS A 73 -11.80 -0.39 8.70
N GLY A 74 -12.56 -1.26 9.36
CA GLY A 74 -12.89 -2.61 8.89
C GLY A 74 -13.66 -2.63 7.56
N VAL A 75 -14.72 -1.82 7.46
CA VAL A 75 -15.54 -1.70 6.24
C VAL A 75 -14.71 -1.14 5.08
N ASN A 76 -13.92 -0.09 5.31
CA ASN A 76 -13.06 0.48 4.28
C ASN A 76 -12.01 -0.52 3.78
N LYS A 77 -11.40 -1.29 4.70
CA LYS A 77 -10.45 -2.35 4.34
C LYS A 77 -11.11 -3.46 3.51
N ALA A 78 -12.34 -3.85 3.87
CA ALA A 78 -13.10 -4.86 3.13
C ALA A 78 -13.41 -4.41 1.69
N ILE A 79 -13.90 -3.17 1.53
CA ILE A 79 -14.19 -2.58 0.21
C ILE A 79 -12.92 -2.45 -0.64
N ASN A 80 -11.79 -2.04 -0.05
CA ASN A 80 -10.52 -1.97 -0.77
C ASN A 80 -10.07 -3.35 -1.27
N LYS A 81 -10.25 -4.41 -0.47
CA LYS A 81 -9.95 -5.79 -0.90
C LYS A 81 -10.86 -6.29 -2.00
N ILE A 82 -12.13 -5.88 -2.01
CA ILE A 82 -13.03 -6.14 -3.14
C ILE A 82 -12.52 -5.44 -4.40
N ARG A 83 -12.18 -4.15 -4.31
CA ARG A 83 -11.66 -3.38 -5.44
C ARG A 83 -10.37 -3.98 -6.00
N GLU A 84 -9.43 -4.35 -5.15
CA GLU A 84 -8.21 -5.07 -5.55
C GLU A 84 -8.54 -6.37 -6.31
N ALA A 85 -9.47 -7.18 -5.80
CA ALA A 85 -9.85 -8.45 -6.42
C ALA A 85 -10.57 -8.28 -7.77
N LEU A 86 -11.37 -7.23 -7.91
CA LEU A 86 -12.09 -6.91 -9.14
C LEU A 86 -11.22 -6.10 -10.13
N GLY A 87 -10.07 -5.56 -9.70
CA GLY A 87 -9.27 -4.60 -10.45
C GLY A 87 -10.01 -3.28 -10.64
N ASP A 88 -10.75 -2.86 -9.63
CA ASP A 88 -11.59 -1.66 -9.62
C ASP A 88 -10.91 -0.49 -8.90
N SER A 89 -11.35 0.75 -9.18
CA SER A 89 -10.78 1.97 -8.59
C SER A 89 -11.86 2.79 -7.87
N ALA A 90 -11.49 3.40 -6.75
CA ALA A 90 -12.39 4.32 -6.05
C ALA A 90 -12.58 5.65 -6.82
N GLN A 91 -11.57 6.09 -7.58
CA GLN A 91 -11.61 7.33 -8.36
C GLN A 91 -12.30 7.16 -9.73
N SER A 92 -12.36 5.93 -10.25
CA SER A 92 -13.08 5.58 -11.48
C SER A 92 -13.77 4.23 -11.29
N PRO A 93 -14.91 4.20 -10.56
CA PRO A 93 -15.56 2.96 -10.17
C PRO A 93 -16.25 2.31 -11.38
N ARG A 94 -15.91 1.05 -11.65
CA ARG A 94 -16.57 0.19 -12.63
C ARG A 94 -17.51 -0.81 -11.98
N PHE A 95 -17.24 -1.20 -10.74
CA PHE A 95 -18.03 -2.18 -10.01
C PHE A 95 -18.55 -1.64 -8.68
N VAL A 96 -17.70 -1.03 -7.85
CA VAL A 96 -18.07 -0.58 -6.50
C VAL A 96 -17.83 0.93 -6.34
N GLU A 97 -18.92 1.68 -6.33
CA GLU A 97 -18.92 3.12 -6.07
C GLU A 97 -19.01 3.41 -4.58
N THR A 98 -18.24 4.40 -4.11
CA THR A 98 -18.43 4.97 -2.77
C THR A 98 -19.43 6.12 -2.86
N VAL A 99 -20.58 5.98 -2.20
CA VAL A 99 -21.54 7.08 -2.05
C VAL A 99 -21.23 7.83 -0.76
N ALA A 100 -20.71 9.06 -0.91
CA ALA A 100 -20.26 9.88 0.21
C ALA A 100 -21.31 9.96 1.32
N ARG A 101 -20.88 9.66 2.56
CA ARG A 101 -21.71 9.65 3.78
C ARG A 101 -22.94 8.72 3.78
N ARG A 102 -23.11 7.86 2.78
CA ARG A 102 -24.26 6.94 2.69
C ARG A 102 -23.86 5.47 2.68
N GLY A 103 -22.82 5.09 1.92
CA GLY A 103 -22.43 3.69 1.83
C GLY A 103 -21.78 3.34 0.50
N TYR A 104 -22.10 2.16 -0.02
CA TYR A 104 -21.50 1.61 -1.23
C TYR A 104 -22.58 1.10 -2.18
N ARG A 105 -22.34 1.24 -3.48
CA ARG A 105 -23.26 0.81 -4.54
C ARG A 105 -22.54 -0.03 -5.57
N PHE A 106 -23.18 -1.14 -5.97
CA PHE A 106 -22.69 -1.97 -7.06
C PHE A 106 -23.22 -1.46 -8.40
N LEU A 107 -22.33 -1.22 -9.37
CA LEU A 107 -22.66 -0.54 -10.63
C LEU A 107 -22.89 -1.48 -11.81
N ALA A 108 -22.31 -2.68 -11.80
CA ALA A 108 -22.40 -3.60 -12.93
C ALA A 108 -23.69 -4.45 -12.86
N GLU A 109 -24.22 -4.82 -14.03
CA GLU A 109 -25.34 -5.74 -14.14
C GLU A 109 -24.97 -7.13 -13.59
N VAL A 110 -25.88 -7.72 -12.83
CA VAL A 110 -25.70 -9.02 -12.17
C VAL A 110 -26.72 -10.00 -12.74
N GLU A 111 -26.21 -11.08 -13.33
CA GLU A 111 -27.02 -12.20 -13.82
C GLU A 111 -27.00 -13.34 -12.80
N VAL A 112 -28.17 -13.85 -12.42
CA VAL A 112 -28.27 -15.07 -11.62
C VAL A 112 -28.18 -16.27 -12.55
N ALA A 113 -27.04 -16.96 -12.55
CA ALA A 113 -26.89 -18.21 -13.27
C ALA A 113 -27.42 -19.36 -12.40
N ASP A 114 -28.63 -19.83 -12.70
CA ASP A 114 -29.14 -21.07 -12.14
C ASP A 114 -28.29 -22.25 -12.59
N ALA A 115 -28.00 -23.13 -11.64
CA ALA A 115 -27.19 -24.32 -11.87
C ALA A 115 -27.80 -25.14 -13.01
N ALA A 116 -27.05 -25.31 -14.10
CA ALA A 116 -27.40 -26.25 -15.15
C ALA A 116 -27.69 -27.64 -14.53
N PRO A 117 -28.77 -28.32 -14.93
CA PRO A 117 -29.16 -29.57 -14.31
C PRO A 117 -28.10 -30.64 -14.58
N VAL A 118 -27.73 -31.34 -13.51
CA VAL A 118 -26.96 -32.58 -13.56
C VAL A 118 -27.76 -33.56 -14.42
N ARG A 119 -27.25 -33.88 -15.61
CA ARG A 119 -27.79 -34.99 -16.43
C ARG A 119 -27.41 -36.29 -15.75
N SER A 120 -28.39 -36.96 -15.14
CA SER A 120 -28.32 -38.38 -14.83
C SER A 120 -28.54 -39.19 -16.12
N PRO A 121 -27.86 -40.34 -16.29
CA PRO A 121 -28.09 -41.22 -17.41
C PRO A 121 -29.27 -42.16 -17.14
N ASP A 122 -29.92 -42.55 -18.24
CA ASP A 122 -30.63 -43.82 -18.47
C ASP A 122 -32.17 -43.86 -18.32
N LEU A 123 -32.84 -44.08 -19.47
CA LEU A 123 -33.76 -45.19 -19.78
C LEU A 123 -34.84 -44.81 -20.83
N ALA A 124 -34.71 -45.47 -21.98
CA ALA A 124 -35.66 -45.83 -23.03
C ALA A 124 -37.10 -45.28 -23.02
N THR A 125 -37.53 -44.73 -24.18
CA THR A 125 -38.67 -45.26 -24.97
C THR A 125 -38.76 -44.60 -26.37
N GLN A 126 -39.23 -45.39 -27.35
CA GLN A 126 -39.20 -45.18 -28.81
C GLN A 126 -40.15 -44.10 -29.39
N PRO A 127 -39.96 -43.65 -30.66
CA PRO A 127 -40.74 -42.59 -31.34
C PRO A 127 -41.93 -43.12 -32.17
N PRO A 128 -42.91 -42.26 -32.54
CA PRO A 128 -43.30 -42.09 -33.96
C PRO A 128 -43.90 -40.67 -34.27
N PRO A 129 -44.49 -40.42 -35.45
CA PRO A 129 -43.86 -40.11 -36.73
C PRO A 129 -44.15 -38.68 -37.23
N ALA A 130 -43.48 -38.30 -38.33
CA ALA A 130 -43.54 -36.99 -38.98
C ALA A 130 -44.92 -36.63 -39.58
N PRO A 131 -45.16 -35.31 -39.79
CA PRO A 131 -45.79 -34.84 -41.01
C PRO A 131 -44.91 -33.82 -41.76
N GLU A 132 -44.82 -34.00 -43.07
CA GLU A 132 -44.21 -33.07 -44.01
C GLU A 132 -44.96 -31.72 -44.08
N PRO A 133 -44.27 -30.63 -44.46
CA PRO A 133 -44.91 -29.57 -45.22
C PRO A 133 -44.26 -29.38 -46.61
N PRO A 134 -45.04 -28.91 -47.60
CA PRO A 134 -44.64 -28.94 -49.00
C PRO A 134 -43.76 -27.74 -49.41
N HIS A 135 -43.05 -27.97 -50.50
CA HIS A 135 -42.44 -27.04 -51.45
C HIS A 135 -42.57 -25.53 -51.17
N ARG A 136 -41.40 -24.89 -51.00
CA ARG A 136 -41.17 -23.54 -51.55
C ARG A 136 -39.84 -23.51 -52.29
N ALA A 137 -39.94 -23.26 -53.59
CA ALA A 137 -38.84 -22.85 -54.44
C ALA A 137 -38.28 -21.50 -53.95
N GLY A 138 -36.97 -21.32 -54.05
CA GLY A 138 -36.39 -19.98 -53.93
C GLY A 138 -34.89 -19.93 -53.61
N PHE A 139 -34.11 -19.79 -54.67
CA PHE A 139 -32.82 -19.09 -54.74
C PHE A 139 -31.56 -19.78 -54.20
N ALA A 140 -30.89 -20.41 -55.16
CA ALA A 140 -29.45 -20.60 -55.21
C ALA A 140 -28.68 -19.28 -55.03
N GLY A 141 -27.72 -19.28 -54.11
CA GLY A 141 -26.67 -18.27 -53.98
C GLY A 141 -25.35 -18.95 -53.63
N LYS A 142 -24.48 -19.06 -54.64
CA LYS A 142 -23.12 -19.63 -54.58
C LYS A 142 -22.27 -19.03 -53.45
N LEU A 143 -21.61 -19.90 -52.68
CA LEU A 143 -20.24 -19.66 -52.19
C LEU A 143 -19.63 -21.01 -51.74
N ALA A 144 -19.22 -21.78 -52.76
CA ALA A 144 -18.28 -22.89 -52.60
C ALA A 144 -16.98 -22.47 -53.29
N MET A 145 -15.96 -22.12 -52.52
CA MET A 145 -14.54 -22.38 -52.83
C MET A 145 -13.64 -21.61 -51.86
N LEU A 146 -13.16 -22.33 -50.84
CA LEU A 146 -11.80 -22.30 -50.30
C LEU A 146 -11.75 -23.40 -49.23
N LYS A 147 -11.87 -24.65 -49.70
CA LYS A 147 -11.85 -25.84 -48.83
C LYS A 147 -10.84 -26.86 -49.37
N ASP A 148 -9.69 -26.38 -49.82
CA ASP A 148 -8.57 -27.21 -50.25
C ASP A 148 -7.21 -26.58 -49.84
N LEU A 149 -7.08 -26.22 -48.57
CA LEU A 149 -5.78 -26.26 -47.90
C LEU A 149 -5.80 -27.46 -46.96
N GLN A 150 -4.87 -28.40 -47.16
CA GLN A 150 -4.76 -29.62 -46.38
C GLN A 150 -4.85 -29.30 -44.86
N PRO A 151 -5.79 -29.92 -44.11
CA PRO A 151 -6.05 -29.59 -42.71
C PRO A 151 -4.83 -29.83 -41.79
N ALA A 152 -3.79 -30.50 -42.30
CA ALA A 152 -2.54 -30.77 -41.60
C ALA A 152 -1.61 -29.56 -41.43
N LEU A 153 -1.75 -28.49 -42.24
CA LEU A 153 -0.91 -27.28 -42.11
C LEU A 153 -1.63 -26.16 -41.33
N ALA A 154 -2.95 -26.08 -41.44
CA ALA A 154 -3.77 -25.08 -40.75
C ALA A 154 -3.67 -25.19 -39.22
N TRP A 155 -3.70 -26.41 -38.66
CA TRP A 155 -3.57 -26.59 -37.21
C TRP A 155 -2.18 -26.21 -36.69
N LYS A 156 -1.11 -26.42 -37.49
CA LYS A 156 0.26 -26.04 -37.11
C LYS A 156 0.42 -24.52 -37.05
N ILE A 157 -0.18 -23.80 -37.99
CA ILE A 157 -0.19 -22.32 -37.98
C ILE A 157 -1.03 -21.81 -36.81
N SER A 158 -2.20 -22.39 -36.53
CA SER A 158 -3.03 -22.01 -35.39
C SER A 158 -2.33 -22.26 -34.05
N VAL A 159 -1.61 -23.39 -33.89
CA VAL A 159 -0.82 -23.67 -32.69
C VAL A 159 0.35 -22.72 -32.57
N PHE A 160 1.03 -22.39 -33.66
CA PHE A 160 2.14 -21.43 -33.65
C PHE A 160 1.68 -20.00 -33.30
N VAL A 161 0.57 -19.54 -33.87
CA VAL A 161 -0.05 -18.26 -33.53
C VAL A 161 -0.54 -18.24 -32.08
N LEU A 162 -1.12 -19.34 -31.59
CA LEU A 162 -1.55 -19.47 -30.20
C LEU A 162 -0.35 -19.46 -29.23
N LEU A 163 0.76 -20.10 -29.60
CA LEU A 163 2.02 -20.06 -28.84
C LEU A 163 2.62 -18.65 -28.82
N LEU A 164 2.59 -17.93 -29.95
CA LEU A 164 3.04 -16.54 -30.01
C LEU A 164 2.14 -15.61 -29.18
N LEU A 165 0.81 -15.82 -29.21
CA LEU A 165 -0.13 -15.06 -28.39
C LEU A 165 0.04 -15.39 -26.90
N MET A 166 0.24 -16.66 -26.53
CA MET A 166 0.58 -17.04 -25.15
C MET A 166 1.93 -16.51 -24.71
N ALA A 167 2.94 -16.44 -25.58
CA ALA A 167 4.23 -15.85 -25.27
C ALA A 167 4.12 -14.32 -25.12
N PHE A 168 3.35 -13.64 -25.98
CA PHE A 168 3.13 -12.20 -25.93
C PHE A 168 2.31 -11.77 -24.70
N PHE A 169 1.21 -12.46 -24.41
CA PHE A 169 0.39 -12.21 -23.20
C PHE A 169 1.03 -12.76 -21.92
N GLY A 170 1.79 -13.86 -22.04
CA GLY A 170 2.58 -14.44 -20.97
C GLY A 170 3.75 -13.54 -20.57
N ALA A 171 4.45 -12.93 -21.52
CA ALA A 171 5.53 -11.97 -21.26
C ALA A 171 5.01 -10.75 -20.47
N GLY A 172 3.82 -10.24 -20.80
CA GLY A 172 3.19 -9.13 -20.07
C GLY A 172 2.82 -9.46 -18.61
N LYS A 173 2.51 -10.72 -18.29
CA LYS A 173 2.23 -11.19 -16.91
C LYS A 173 3.47 -11.70 -16.17
N LEU A 174 4.43 -12.31 -16.86
CA LEU A 174 5.65 -12.80 -16.25
C LEU A 174 6.58 -11.64 -15.89
N GLN A 175 6.58 -10.56 -16.68
CA GLN A 175 7.36 -9.36 -16.39
C GLN A 175 6.82 -8.54 -15.19
N SER A 176 5.54 -8.66 -14.85
CA SER A 176 4.97 -8.06 -13.64
C SER A 176 5.14 -8.93 -12.39
N TRP A 177 5.30 -10.26 -12.56
CA TRP A 177 5.59 -11.19 -11.46
C TRP A 177 7.08 -11.35 -11.16
N TYR A 178 7.94 -11.02 -12.12
CA TYR A 178 9.40 -11.03 -12.01
C TYR A 178 9.98 -9.62 -12.16
N ARG A 179 9.35 -8.59 -11.58
CA ARG A 179 10.08 -7.35 -11.32
C ARG A 179 11.06 -7.67 -10.19
N PRO A 180 12.39 -7.59 -10.42
CA PRO A 180 13.33 -7.61 -9.31
C PRO A 180 12.89 -6.52 -8.33
N SER A 181 12.92 -6.79 -7.02
CA SER A 181 12.69 -5.76 -6.02
C SER A 181 13.57 -4.56 -6.39
N PRO A 182 12.99 -3.37 -6.64
CA PRO A 182 13.78 -2.26 -7.12
C PRO A 182 14.86 -1.98 -6.09
N VAL A 183 16.08 -1.83 -6.59
CA VAL A 183 17.23 -1.46 -5.76
C VAL A 183 16.96 -0.04 -5.30
N ILE A 184 16.71 0.12 -4.00
CA ILE A 184 16.49 1.43 -3.40
C ILE A 184 17.84 2.15 -3.37
N ARG A 185 18.00 3.18 -4.20
CA ARG A 185 19.21 4.01 -4.27
C ARG A 185 18.95 5.42 -3.80
N SER A 186 17.69 5.77 -3.60
CA SER A 186 17.27 7.08 -3.12
C SER A 186 16.15 6.99 -2.11
N LEU A 187 16.28 7.82 -1.06
CA LEU A 187 15.46 7.76 0.13
C LEU A 187 15.06 9.16 0.58
N ALA A 188 13.78 9.37 0.87
CA ALA A 188 13.31 10.52 1.62
C ALA A 188 12.94 10.08 3.03
N VAL A 189 13.39 10.80 4.06
CA VAL A 189 12.87 10.65 5.43
C VAL A 189 11.88 11.79 5.63
N LEU A 190 10.57 11.48 5.68
CA LEU A 190 9.57 12.51 5.94
C LEU A 190 9.64 12.97 7.41
N PRO A 191 9.20 14.20 7.71
CA PRO A 191 9.11 14.68 9.08
C PRO A 191 8.34 13.69 9.95
N LEU A 192 9.00 13.16 10.98
CA LEU A 192 8.36 12.23 11.91
C LEU A 192 7.21 12.94 12.63
N GLU A 193 6.08 12.27 12.77
CA GLU A 193 4.93 12.85 13.47
C GLU A 193 5.14 12.75 14.98
N SER A 194 4.92 13.86 15.68
CA SER A 194 4.86 13.85 17.15
C SER A 194 3.48 13.37 17.60
N LEU A 195 3.44 12.29 18.39
CA LEU A 195 2.22 11.83 19.07
C LEU A 195 2.05 12.46 20.45
N SER A 196 2.93 13.41 20.82
CA SER A 196 2.78 14.20 22.03
C SER A 196 1.66 15.23 21.86
N SER A 197 0.86 15.45 22.90
CA SER A 197 -0.12 16.53 22.93
C SER A 197 0.50 17.92 23.12
N ASP A 198 1.79 17.98 23.47
CA ASP A 198 2.52 19.22 23.71
C ASP A 198 3.32 19.64 22.46
N ALA A 199 2.85 20.70 21.79
CA ALA A 199 3.51 21.31 20.62
C ALA A 199 4.91 21.85 20.94
N SER A 200 5.24 22.08 22.22
CA SER A 200 6.60 22.44 22.63
C SER A 200 7.61 21.32 22.37
N GLN A 201 7.16 20.09 22.10
CA GLN A 201 7.99 18.93 21.80
C GLN A 201 8.24 18.69 20.31
N ASP A 202 7.73 19.55 19.42
CA ASP A 202 7.95 19.41 17.96
C ASP A 202 9.44 19.42 17.59
N TYR A 203 10.27 20.14 18.35
CA TYR A 203 11.73 20.14 18.16
C TYR A 203 12.31 18.72 18.27
N PHE A 204 11.70 17.85 19.08
CA PHE A 204 12.20 16.51 19.32
C PHE A 204 11.98 15.62 18.09
N ALA A 205 10.78 15.64 17.51
CA ALA A 205 10.47 14.89 16.29
C ALA A 205 11.22 15.45 15.07
N ASP A 206 11.26 16.78 14.92
CA ASP A 206 12.01 17.45 13.84
C ASP A 206 13.51 17.22 13.95
N GLY A 207 14.05 17.25 15.17
CA GLY A 207 15.46 16.97 15.46
C GLY A 207 15.81 15.50 15.19
N MET A 208 14.96 14.57 15.59
CA MET A 208 15.13 13.15 15.30
C MET A 208 15.11 12.85 13.79
N THR A 209 14.22 13.54 13.05
CA THR A 209 14.19 13.47 11.58
C THR A 209 15.53 13.93 10.98
N ASP A 210 16.06 15.06 11.47
CA ASP A 210 17.33 15.63 11.02
C ASP A 210 18.50 14.67 11.26
N GLU A 211 18.56 14.06 12.46
CA GLU A 211 19.59 13.08 12.80
C GLU A 211 19.49 11.79 11.96
N LEU A 212 18.28 11.29 11.68
CA LEU A 212 18.10 10.16 10.76
C LEU A 212 18.57 10.49 9.34
N ILE A 213 18.27 11.69 8.83
CA ILE A 213 18.74 12.16 7.53
C ILE A 213 20.27 12.24 7.51
N SER A 214 20.87 12.80 8.56
CA SER A 214 22.32 12.93 8.71
C SER A 214 23.01 11.58 8.69
N ASP A 215 22.50 10.61 9.46
CA ASP A 215 23.10 9.27 9.56
C ASP A 215 22.96 8.46 8.28
N LEU A 216 21.77 8.48 7.66
CA LEU A 216 21.55 7.78 6.39
C LEU A 216 22.33 8.46 5.26
N GLY A 217 22.52 9.78 5.33
CA GLY A 217 23.30 10.56 4.36
C GLY A 217 24.80 10.26 4.37
N GLN A 218 25.32 9.65 5.44
CA GLN A 218 26.71 9.18 5.49
C GLN A 218 26.94 7.93 4.62
N ILE A 219 25.87 7.26 4.17
CA ILE A 219 25.95 6.06 3.33
C ILE A 219 26.12 6.50 1.88
N GLY A 220 27.33 6.37 1.32
CA GLY A 220 27.66 6.88 -0.01
C GLY A 220 26.89 6.22 -1.15
N ALA A 221 26.39 5.00 -0.94
CA ALA A 221 25.57 4.27 -1.91
C ALA A 221 24.10 4.73 -1.94
N LEU A 222 23.68 5.62 -1.03
CA LEU A 222 22.30 6.05 -0.85
C LEU A 222 22.17 7.57 -1.03
N ARG A 223 21.37 7.99 -2.01
CA ARG A 223 21.00 9.41 -2.14
C ARG A 223 19.86 9.74 -1.17
N VAL A 224 20.18 10.44 -0.09
CA VAL A 224 19.18 10.91 0.88
C VAL A 224 18.72 12.33 0.54
N ILE A 225 17.40 12.56 0.55
CA ILE A 225 16.83 13.89 0.31
C ILE A 225 17.14 14.82 1.48
N SER A 226 17.50 16.08 1.17
CA SER A 226 17.84 17.07 2.18
C SER A 226 16.66 17.38 3.10
N ARG A 227 16.97 17.73 4.35
CA ARG A 227 15.99 18.17 5.36
C ARG A 227 15.08 19.28 4.85
N THR A 228 15.64 20.33 4.25
CA THR A 228 14.87 21.48 3.78
C THR A 228 13.79 21.09 2.77
N SER A 229 14.10 20.14 1.88
CA SER A 229 13.14 19.66 0.89
C SER A 229 12.02 18.82 1.51
N VAL A 230 12.33 17.92 2.46
CA VAL A 230 11.31 17.08 3.11
C VAL A 230 10.44 17.86 4.11
N MET A 231 10.96 18.93 4.70
CA MET A 231 10.21 19.75 5.67
C MET A 231 9.04 20.50 5.04
N ALA A 232 9.04 20.73 3.72
CA ALA A 232 7.89 21.26 2.99
C ALA A 232 6.66 20.33 3.03
N TYR A 233 6.86 19.05 3.37
CA TYR A 233 5.81 18.05 3.49
C TYR A 233 5.34 17.85 4.94
N LYS A 234 5.87 18.62 5.90
CA LYS A 234 5.39 18.59 7.29
C LYS A 234 3.91 18.99 7.31
N HIS A 235 3.05 18.13 7.89
CA HIS A 235 1.60 18.29 7.89
C HIS A 235 0.94 18.35 6.49
N ALA A 236 1.64 17.92 5.44
CA ALA A 236 1.06 17.92 4.10
C ALA A 236 0.03 16.80 3.95
N HIS A 237 -1.17 17.15 3.53
CA HIS A 237 -2.20 16.19 3.16
C HIS A 237 -2.06 15.75 1.70
N LYS A 238 -0.91 15.13 1.37
CA LYS A 238 -0.63 14.58 0.04
C LYS A 238 -0.42 13.06 0.14
N PRO A 239 -0.88 12.27 -0.85
CA PRO A 239 -0.58 10.85 -0.88
C PRO A 239 0.92 10.60 -1.06
N LEU A 240 1.48 9.61 -0.36
CA LEU A 240 2.90 9.28 -0.39
C LEU A 240 3.44 9.05 -1.82
N PRO A 241 2.76 8.34 -2.73
CA PRO A 241 3.23 8.18 -4.12
C PRO A 241 3.34 9.50 -4.89
N GLN A 242 2.60 10.54 -4.49
CA GLN A 242 2.78 11.88 -5.05
C GLN A 242 4.03 12.55 -4.48
N ILE A 243 4.22 12.52 -3.16
CA ILE A 243 5.40 13.09 -2.49
C ILE A 243 6.68 12.45 -3.04
N ALA A 244 6.69 11.12 -3.17
CA ALA A 244 7.84 10.38 -3.67
C ALA A 244 8.19 10.70 -5.13
N ARG A 245 7.17 10.99 -5.97
CA ARG A 245 7.38 11.47 -7.34
C ARG A 245 7.94 12.89 -7.38
N GLU A 246 7.41 13.80 -6.55
CA GLU A 246 7.90 15.18 -6.45
C GLU A 246 9.36 15.21 -5.96
N LEU A 247 9.71 14.35 -5.00
CA LEU A 247 11.07 14.20 -4.47
C LEU A 247 11.98 13.30 -5.34
N ASN A 248 11.39 12.63 -6.35
CA ASN A 248 12.03 11.66 -7.22
C ASN A 248 12.83 10.59 -6.43
N VAL A 249 12.19 9.86 -5.52
CA VAL A 249 12.84 8.83 -4.68
C VAL A 249 12.30 7.43 -4.90
N ASP A 250 13.13 6.41 -4.65
CA ASP A 250 12.75 5.00 -4.75
C ASP A 250 11.97 4.51 -3.52
N ALA A 251 12.29 5.07 -2.35
CA ALA A 251 11.62 4.75 -1.10
C ALA A 251 11.46 5.98 -0.20
N VAL A 252 10.53 5.86 0.74
CA VAL A 252 10.21 6.86 1.75
C VAL A 252 10.25 6.21 3.13
N VAL A 253 10.84 6.90 4.10
CA VAL A 253 10.71 6.59 5.52
C VAL A 253 9.65 7.49 6.12
N GLU A 254 8.63 6.87 6.72
CA GLU A 254 7.64 7.53 7.56
C GLU A 254 7.78 7.04 9.00
N GLY A 255 7.29 7.82 9.94
CA GLY A 255 7.33 7.38 11.33
C GLY A 255 6.71 8.36 12.30
N THR A 256 6.63 7.90 13.53
CA THR A 256 6.09 8.66 14.65
C THR A 256 7.06 8.62 15.82
N VAL A 257 7.07 9.68 16.59
CA VAL A 257 7.84 9.81 17.82
C VAL A 257 6.87 10.15 18.95
N LEU A 258 6.92 9.37 20.02
CA LEU A 258 6.22 9.64 21.26
C LEU A 258 7.24 9.79 22.38
N ARG A 259 7.18 10.91 23.08
CA ARG A 259 7.92 11.16 24.32
C ARG A 259 6.93 11.29 25.46
N SER A 260 7.10 10.48 26.50
CA SER A 260 6.30 10.56 27.73
C SER A 260 7.25 10.50 28.93
N GLY A 261 7.50 11.66 29.54
CA GLY A 261 8.54 11.82 30.57
C GLY A 261 9.92 11.40 30.03
N ASP A 262 10.49 10.37 30.67
CA ASP A 262 11.78 9.78 30.30
C ASP A 262 11.66 8.61 29.33
N GLN A 263 10.47 8.24 28.86
CA GLN A 263 10.31 7.18 27.86
C GLN A 263 10.15 7.77 26.46
N VAL A 264 10.81 7.14 25.49
CA VAL A 264 10.74 7.49 24.08
C VAL A 264 10.40 6.25 23.27
N ARG A 265 9.42 6.41 22.38
CA ARG A 265 9.05 5.42 21.38
C ARG A 265 9.18 6.02 19.98
N ILE A 266 9.90 5.33 19.12
CA ILE A 266 10.07 5.67 17.70
C ILE A 266 9.48 4.53 16.88
N THR A 267 8.45 4.81 16.09
CA THR A 267 7.95 3.88 15.08
C THR A 267 8.44 4.35 13.72
N ALA A 268 9.10 3.48 12.96
CA ALA A 268 9.57 3.82 11.62
C ALA A 268 9.10 2.77 10.62
N GLN A 269 8.80 3.22 9.41
CA GLN A 269 8.30 2.40 8.31
C GLN A 269 9.08 2.75 7.05
N LEU A 270 9.43 1.73 6.27
CA LEU A 270 10.05 1.89 4.95
C LEU A 270 9.04 1.50 3.89
N ILE A 271 8.74 2.43 2.99
CA ILE A 271 7.72 2.29 1.95
C ILE A 271 8.37 2.46 0.59
N GLU A 272 8.13 1.51 -0.31
CA GLU A 272 8.52 1.59 -1.71
C GLU A 272 7.63 2.58 -2.45
N ALA A 273 8.24 3.61 -3.05
CA ALA A 273 7.52 4.73 -3.67
C ALA A 273 6.63 4.31 -4.86
N SER A 274 7.10 3.37 -5.67
CA SER A 274 6.47 3.04 -6.96
C SER A 274 5.16 2.26 -6.82
N ALA A 275 5.05 1.47 -5.75
CA ALA A 275 3.94 0.53 -5.53
C ALA A 275 3.18 0.83 -4.23
N ASP A 276 3.53 1.91 -3.51
CA ASP A 276 3.02 2.23 -2.18
C ASP A 276 3.06 1.00 -1.24
N LYS A 277 4.18 0.28 -1.30
CA LYS A 277 4.33 -1.02 -0.67
C LYS A 277 5.18 -0.90 0.58
N HIS A 278 4.60 -1.23 1.73
CA HIS A 278 5.34 -1.36 2.98
C HIS A 278 6.37 -2.50 2.87
N LEU A 279 7.64 -2.13 2.95
CA LEU A 279 8.76 -3.06 2.95
C LEU A 279 9.13 -3.51 4.36
N TRP A 280 8.94 -2.62 5.33
CA TRP A 280 9.29 -2.85 6.73
C TRP A 280 8.58 -1.83 7.64
N SER A 281 8.28 -2.24 8.86
CA SER A 281 7.74 -1.40 9.92
C SER A 281 8.15 -1.97 11.27
N GLN A 282 8.63 -1.12 12.17
CA GLN A 282 9.05 -1.54 13.51
C GLN A 282 8.95 -0.40 14.51
N SER A 283 8.65 -0.75 15.75
CA SER A 283 8.69 0.14 16.91
C SER A 283 9.93 -0.11 17.75
N TYR A 284 10.50 0.98 18.26
CA TYR A 284 11.67 1.01 19.11
C TYR A 284 11.35 1.82 20.35
N GLU A 285 11.58 1.23 21.51
CA GLU A 285 11.29 1.85 22.81
C GLU A 285 12.57 1.91 23.63
N GLY A 286 12.72 2.97 24.42
CA GLY A 286 13.87 3.18 25.29
C GLY A 286 13.70 4.39 26.20
N GLU A 287 14.69 4.63 27.03
CA GLU A 287 14.73 5.83 27.87
C GLU A 287 15.28 7.04 27.12
N LEU A 288 15.00 8.24 27.61
CA LEU A 288 15.48 9.51 27.05
C LEU A 288 17.01 9.52 26.92
N ARG A 289 17.70 8.89 27.88
CA ARG A 289 19.17 8.74 27.87
C ARG A 289 19.71 7.86 26.76
N ASP A 290 18.90 6.94 26.26
CA ASP A 290 19.25 6.00 25.20
C ASP A 290 18.76 6.47 23.83
N THR A 291 18.17 7.68 23.73
CA THR A 291 17.56 8.16 22.49
C THR A 291 18.51 8.22 21.30
N LEU A 292 19.76 8.64 21.52
CA LEU A 292 20.79 8.62 20.49
C LEU A 292 21.10 7.19 20.03
N ALA A 293 21.18 6.24 20.97
CA ALA A 293 21.37 4.82 20.65
C ALA A 293 20.17 4.26 19.85
N LEU A 294 18.96 4.65 20.25
CA LEU A 294 17.71 4.26 19.60
C LEU A 294 17.66 4.77 18.15
N GLN A 295 18.04 6.03 17.95
CA GLN A 295 18.12 6.69 16.65
C GLN A 295 19.12 5.98 15.73
N LYS A 296 20.34 5.70 16.21
CA LYS A 296 21.36 4.92 15.47
C LYS A 296 20.86 3.53 15.09
N LYS A 297 20.14 2.87 16.00
CA LYS A 297 19.53 1.55 15.76
C LYS A 297 18.48 1.61 14.65
N VAL A 298 17.64 2.63 14.62
CA VAL A 298 16.65 2.86 13.55
C VAL A 298 17.34 3.10 12.20
N ALA A 299 18.34 4.00 12.15
CA ALA A 299 19.09 4.28 10.93
C ALA A 299 19.77 3.03 10.36
N LYS A 300 20.41 2.23 11.23
CA LYS A 300 21.02 0.96 10.85
C LYS A 300 19.98 -0.04 10.31
N ALA A 301 18.84 -0.18 10.99
CA ALA A 301 17.78 -1.10 10.54
C ALA A 301 17.23 -0.71 9.16
N ILE A 302 17.07 0.59 8.89
CA ILE A 302 16.68 1.09 7.58
C ILE A 302 17.76 0.73 6.53
N ALA A 303 19.03 0.98 6.83
CA ALA A 303 20.14 0.66 5.93
C ALA A 303 20.22 -0.85 5.62
N ASP A 304 20.03 -1.70 6.63
CA ASP A 304 20.00 -3.15 6.49
C ASP A 304 18.82 -3.60 5.61
N GLN A 305 17.64 -2.98 5.76
CA GLN A 305 16.45 -3.31 4.97
C GLN A 305 16.57 -2.94 3.49
N ILE A 306 17.26 -1.84 3.20
CA ILE A 306 17.57 -1.38 1.82
C ILE A 306 18.65 -2.29 1.19
N ARG A 307 19.21 -3.25 1.94
CA ARG A 307 20.25 -4.21 1.52
C ARG A 307 21.48 -3.50 0.95
N LEU A 308 21.85 -2.37 1.54
CA LEU A 308 23.06 -1.66 1.16
C LEU A 308 24.27 -2.41 1.72
N ASN A 309 25.26 -2.65 0.86
CA ASN A 309 26.56 -3.13 1.31
C ASN A 309 27.31 -1.95 1.95
N LEU A 310 27.15 -1.79 3.26
CA LEU A 310 27.88 -0.79 4.03
C LEU A 310 29.37 -1.15 4.10
N SER A 311 30.23 -0.17 3.83
CA SER A 311 31.67 -0.23 4.09
C SER A 311 31.94 -0.38 5.60
N PRO A 312 33.11 -0.91 6.00
CA PRO A 312 33.50 -0.97 7.41
C PRO A 312 33.41 0.38 8.14
N GLN A 313 33.74 1.47 7.45
CA GLN A 313 33.70 2.84 7.97
C GLN A 313 32.26 3.30 8.22
N GLU A 314 31.34 3.10 7.25
CA GLU A 314 29.92 3.43 7.41
C GLU A 314 29.28 2.59 8.52
N LYS A 315 29.64 1.29 8.61
CA LYS A 315 29.20 0.42 9.71
C LYS A 315 29.67 0.95 11.06
N ALA A 316 30.94 1.37 11.16
CA ALA A 316 31.47 1.94 12.38
C ALA A 316 30.76 3.25 12.76
N ALA A 317 30.47 4.12 11.79
CA ALA A 317 29.75 5.37 12.04
C ALA A 317 28.30 5.17 12.54
N LEU A 318 27.62 4.13 12.05
CA LEU A 318 26.27 3.75 12.52
C LEU A 318 26.28 2.91 13.81
N GLN A 319 27.41 2.31 14.19
CA GLN A 319 27.55 1.50 15.40
C GLN A 319 28.18 2.24 16.58
N ASN A 320 28.92 3.33 16.32
CA ASN A 320 29.57 4.10 17.36
C ASN A 320 28.54 4.92 18.15
N VAL A 321 27.91 4.26 19.11
CA VAL A 321 26.98 4.86 20.05
C VAL A 321 27.81 5.35 21.24
N ARG A 322 28.17 6.63 21.20
CA ARG A 322 28.66 7.27 22.41
C ARG A 322 27.48 7.57 23.33
N VAL A 323 27.64 7.28 24.62
CA VAL A 323 26.72 7.74 25.66
C VAL A 323 26.90 9.25 25.82
N VAL A 324 25.83 10.01 25.61
CA VAL A 324 25.78 11.47 25.75
C VAL A 324 24.85 11.80 26.91
N ASN A 325 25.16 12.86 27.67
CA ASN A 325 24.26 13.35 28.71
C ASN A 325 22.88 13.67 28.08
N PRO A 326 21.76 13.12 28.60
CA PRO A 326 20.44 13.30 28.00
C PRO A 326 20.05 14.78 27.88
N ARG A 327 20.46 15.61 28.85
CA ARG A 327 20.22 17.06 28.84
C ARG A 327 21.04 17.77 27.76
N ALA A 328 22.28 17.34 27.56
CA ALA A 328 23.11 17.86 26.47
C ALA A 328 22.48 17.54 25.11
N TYR A 329 21.99 16.31 24.94
CA TYR A 329 21.32 15.89 23.71
C TYR A 329 20.02 16.67 23.48
N GLU A 330 19.19 16.86 24.51
CA GLU A 330 17.97 17.65 24.40
C GLU A 330 18.26 19.11 24.01
N SER A 331 19.23 19.74 24.67
CA SER A 331 19.67 21.11 24.34
C SER A 331 20.18 21.19 22.91
N TYR A 332 20.95 20.21 22.45
CA TYR A 332 21.41 20.14 21.07
C TYR A 332 20.26 20.05 20.06
N LEU A 333 19.25 19.20 20.29
CA LEU A 333 18.08 19.10 19.40
C LEU A 333 17.30 20.42 19.35
N LYS A 334 17.14 21.13 20.48
CA LYS A 334 16.56 22.48 20.52
C LYS A 334 17.39 23.46 19.70
N GLY A 335 18.71 23.42 19.87
CA GLY A 335 19.65 24.22 19.07
C GLY A 335 19.45 24.01 17.57
N ARG A 336 19.44 22.75 17.12
CA ARG A 336 19.18 22.38 15.72
C ARG A 336 17.83 22.85 15.23
N TYR A 337 16.79 22.71 16.04
CA TYR A 337 15.44 23.16 15.70
C TYR A 337 15.37 24.68 15.45
N PHE A 338 15.93 25.49 16.35
CA PHE A 338 15.94 26.94 16.19
C PHE A 338 16.89 27.39 15.07
N TRP A 339 18.05 26.75 14.91
CA TRP A 339 18.97 27.03 13.82
C TRP A 339 18.31 26.83 12.45
N ASN A 340 17.50 25.79 12.33
CA ASN A 340 16.75 25.49 11.11
C ASN A 340 15.66 26.51 10.76
N LYS A 341 15.27 27.42 11.66
CA LYS A 341 14.33 28.51 11.34
C LYS A 341 14.96 29.62 10.49
N ARG A 342 16.29 29.71 10.46
CA ARG A 342 17.06 30.66 9.62
C ARG A 342 16.68 32.14 9.82
N THR A 343 16.23 32.52 11.02
CA THR A 343 16.02 33.91 11.40
C THR A 343 17.05 34.36 12.43
N ALA A 344 17.44 35.64 12.43
CA ALA A 344 18.46 36.15 13.33
C ALA A 344 18.13 35.89 14.82
N ASP A 345 16.88 36.07 15.22
CA ASP A 345 16.46 35.81 16.60
C ASP A 345 16.47 34.32 16.95
N ALA A 346 16.06 33.45 16.02
CA ALA A 346 16.14 32.02 16.25
C ALA A 346 17.59 31.52 16.31
N LEU A 347 18.50 32.10 15.53
CA LEU A 347 19.92 31.76 15.58
C LEU A 347 20.55 32.13 16.93
N LYS A 348 20.14 33.24 17.57
CA LYS A 348 20.57 33.57 18.95
C LYS A 348 20.09 32.52 19.96
N VAL A 349 18.84 32.07 19.84
CA VAL A 349 18.29 31.00 20.69
C VAL A 349 19.01 29.67 20.44
N ALA A 350 19.34 29.37 19.18
CA ALA A 350 20.12 28.19 18.83
C ALA A 350 21.51 28.20 19.48
N LEU A 351 22.19 29.35 19.41
CA LEU A 351 23.52 29.56 20.03
C LEU A 351 23.47 29.30 21.54
N ALA A 352 22.45 29.82 22.25
CA ALA A 352 22.27 29.58 23.67
C ALA A 352 22.11 28.07 23.98
N HIS A 353 21.29 27.38 23.20
CA HIS A 353 21.07 25.94 23.39
C HIS A 353 22.30 25.08 23.05
N PHE A 354 23.09 25.44 22.04
CA PHE A 354 24.33 24.71 21.75
C PHE A 354 25.39 24.92 22.84
N ASN A 355 25.51 26.14 23.39
CA ASN A 355 26.37 26.37 24.56
C ASN A 355 25.91 25.57 25.77
N GLN A 356 24.61 25.55 26.05
CA GLN A 356 24.06 24.73 27.13
C GLN A 356 24.34 23.23 26.92
N ALA A 357 24.29 22.74 25.68
CA ALA A 357 24.65 21.36 25.38
C ALA A 357 26.13 21.05 25.68
N ILE A 358 27.02 22.01 25.41
CA ILE A 358 28.45 21.89 25.73
C ILE A 358 28.71 21.96 27.23
N GLU A 359 28.00 22.82 27.95
CA GLU A 359 28.09 22.88 29.42
C GLU A 359 27.66 21.55 30.07
N GLU A 360 26.61 20.92 29.54
CA GLU A 360 26.07 19.63 30.01
C GLU A 360 26.94 18.42 29.61
N ASP A 361 27.59 18.46 28.45
CA ASP A 361 28.59 17.47 28.02
C ASP A 361 29.70 18.14 27.17
N PRO A 362 30.83 18.54 27.79
CA PRO A 362 31.93 19.23 27.10
C PRO A 362 32.62 18.41 26.02
N LYS A 363 32.36 17.10 25.94
CA LYS A 363 32.94 16.26 24.90
C LYS A 363 31.98 16.09 23.72
N TYR A 364 30.74 16.58 23.79
CA TYR A 364 29.73 16.32 22.76
C TYR A 364 29.99 17.10 21.46
N ALA A 365 30.70 16.47 20.53
CA ALA A 365 31.22 17.10 19.31
C ALA A 365 30.15 17.77 18.44
N GLN A 366 28.95 17.16 18.31
CA GLN A 366 27.87 17.73 17.50
C GLN A 366 27.39 19.10 18.03
N ALA A 367 27.47 19.36 19.33
CA ALA A 367 27.11 20.67 19.88
C ALA A 367 28.08 21.77 19.44
N TYR A 368 29.38 21.47 19.35
CA TYR A 368 30.38 22.39 18.79
C TYR A 368 30.18 22.62 17.30
N SER A 369 29.82 21.58 16.54
CA SER A 369 29.45 21.73 15.12
C SER A 369 28.26 22.68 14.97
N GLY A 370 27.22 22.52 15.79
CA GLY A 370 26.06 23.40 15.78
C GLY A 370 26.38 24.86 16.09
N LEU A 371 27.32 25.12 17.02
CA LEU A 371 27.83 26.48 17.25
C LEU A 371 28.51 27.05 16.00
N ALA A 372 29.43 26.31 15.39
CA ALA A 372 30.13 26.75 14.19
C ALA A 372 29.15 27.06 13.05
N ASP A 373 28.16 26.19 12.83
CA ASP A 373 27.09 26.37 11.85
C ASP A 373 26.23 27.61 12.15
N THR A 374 26.06 27.95 13.42
CA THR A 374 25.28 29.14 13.83
C THR A 374 26.06 30.42 13.59
N TYR A 375 27.35 30.44 13.96
CA TYR A 375 28.23 31.59 13.69
C TYR A 375 28.37 31.86 12.20
N ALA A 376 28.52 30.81 11.38
CA ALA A 376 28.63 30.94 9.93
C ALA A 376 27.43 31.67 9.26
N LEU A 377 26.26 31.66 9.91
CA LEU A 377 25.06 32.36 9.42
C LEU A 377 24.86 33.75 10.03
N LEU A 378 25.39 33.98 11.23
CA LEU A 378 25.28 35.27 11.92
C LEU A 378 26.28 36.30 11.39
N GLY A 379 27.37 35.85 10.75
CA GLY A 379 28.42 36.70 10.19
C GLY A 379 29.60 36.82 11.13
#